data_AF-A0A374THA7-F1
#
_entry.id   AF-A0A374THA7-F1
#
_cell.length_a   1.000
_cell.length_b   1.000
_cell.length_c   1.000
_cell.angle_alpha   90.00
_cell.angle_beta   90.00
_cell.angle_gamma   90.00
#
_symmetry.space_group_name_H-M   'P 1'
#
loop_
_entity.id
_entity.type
_entity.pdbx_description
1 polymer ?
#
loop_
_entity_poly.entity_id
_entity_poly.type
_entity_poly.pdbx_seq_one_letter_code
_entity_poly.pdbx_strand_id
1 'polypeptide(L)'
;MANDSKTWRCGKYELSFDRPRIMGVLNVTPDSFSDGGEHFDPDAAIEYGLAMLDAGADIIDVGGESTRPGFTPVNPDEEARRVLPVVRALAKEGAIVSIDTRHVAVAKAAVRCGASIVNDVTGFTDPKMVEFVKTSTCGVIVMHAGEVAAPARTHATVQLDTSAAAFVAEKAREAAAEAAREAEKPARRRRGKLLGDPKPEAKLPGGVVQPSLPFGESEPAPEPVDEPETPTAEQAAPAAAAPETVPAATEATPEPSDHLAAMMRRSARREEAYVPTSQLRRFTLPDSAPIMRRVMGFLSDQARTLIHAGVSRDRICIDPGPGFGKTANEDIVIQRETAKMASLGYPLMCAVSRKRFVGAVSGVTEAAARDAATFGVCLGAIQAGANIVRVHDVTGFAQFLNGYWAVAKPQPRRAFVAVGSNLGHRCDNIRAARDMIAEIPLTCVSNSSRIYESEPAYETRQDAFANAVIEIKTELAPLVLLDELQKIELELGRDRSKKAKVNGPRTIDLDLLWMDGETHGGKKLRLPHPLIGERDFVLVPLEDLMHDPARFFRFNGVEVKEPEDRVGHIVGELGRM
;
A
#
# COMPACT_ATOMS: atom_id res chain seq x y z
N MET A 1 13.06 24.71 6.00
CA MET A 1 12.38 23.47 5.55
C MET A 1 10.90 23.68 5.81
N ALA A 2 10.02 23.35 4.87
CA ALA A 2 8.58 23.46 5.09
C ALA A 2 8.05 22.08 5.50
N ASN A 3 7.79 21.88 6.79
CA ASN A 3 7.07 20.71 7.28
C ASN A 3 5.58 20.92 7.03
N ASP A 4 5.18 20.84 5.75
CA ASP A 4 3.78 20.72 5.34
C ASP A 4 3.35 19.27 5.61
N SER A 5 3.21 18.92 6.90
CA SER A 5 2.90 17.56 7.32
C SER A 5 1.48 17.22 6.86
N LYS A 6 1.40 16.41 5.80
CA LYS A 6 0.12 15.94 5.26
C LYS A 6 -0.59 15.16 6.36
N THR A 7 -1.75 15.65 6.80
CA THR A 7 -2.70 14.84 7.55
C THR A 7 -3.77 14.26 6.62
N TRP A 8 -4.34 13.11 6.97
CA TRP A 8 -5.46 12.48 6.27
C TRP A 8 -6.61 12.19 7.23
N ARG A 9 -7.78 12.72 6.91
CA ARG A 9 -8.98 12.62 7.74
C ARG A 9 -9.82 11.40 7.38
N CYS A 10 -10.00 10.54 8.37
CA CYS A 10 -10.59 9.23 8.26
C CYS A 10 -11.70 9.07 9.31
N GLY A 11 -12.88 9.63 9.05
CA GLY A 11 -14.03 9.55 9.95
C GLY A 11 -13.81 10.37 11.22
N LYS A 12 -13.43 9.68 12.31
CA LYS A 12 -13.05 10.28 13.61
C LYS A 12 -11.53 10.37 13.84
N TYR A 13 -10.74 9.80 12.94
CA TYR A 13 -9.28 9.73 13.05
C TYR A 13 -8.61 10.77 12.12
N GLU A 14 -7.48 11.32 12.54
CA GLU A 14 -6.61 12.14 11.69
C GLU A 14 -5.20 11.53 11.70
N LEU A 15 -4.75 11.05 10.53
CA LEU A 15 -3.47 10.38 10.36
C LEU A 15 -2.40 11.37 9.89
N SER A 16 -1.41 11.66 10.73
CA SER A 16 -0.18 12.33 10.30
C SER A 16 0.71 11.38 9.48
N PHE A 17 1.35 11.91 8.43
CA PHE A 17 2.41 11.23 7.67
C PHE A 17 3.83 11.71 7.98
N ASP A 18 4.08 12.15 9.22
CA ASP A 18 5.45 12.31 9.74
C ASP A 18 6.27 11.02 9.62
N ARG A 19 5.60 9.85 9.70
CA ARG A 19 6.10 8.55 9.24
C ARG A 19 5.14 7.87 8.25
N PRO A 20 5.61 6.91 7.43
CA PRO A 20 4.75 6.05 6.63
C PRO A 20 3.78 5.25 7.51
N ARG A 21 2.57 5.03 6.99
CA ARG A 21 1.54 4.22 7.65
C ARG A 21 1.43 2.83 7.01
N ILE A 22 1.38 1.80 7.84
CA ILE A 22 1.29 0.40 7.42
C ILE A 22 -0.18 0.00 7.33
N MET A 23 -0.62 -0.44 6.15
CA MET A 23 -1.96 -0.95 5.90
C MET A 23 -1.90 -2.47 5.72
N GLY A 24 -2.42 -3.22 6.69
CA GLY A 24 -2.52 -4.68 6.64
C GLY A 24 -3.68 -5.14 5.76
N VAL A 25 -3.43 -6.09 4.85
CA VAL A 25 -4.44 -6.62 3.90
C VAL A 25 -5.20 -7.79 4.52
N LEU A 26 -6.50 -7.60 4.79
CA LEU A 26 -7.39 -8.64 5.30
C LEU A 26 -8.38 -9.10 4.22
N ASN A 27 -8.02 -10.17 3.50
CA ASN A 27 -8.86 -10.78 2.47
C ASN A 27 -9.92 -11.70 3.10
N VAL A 28 -11.14 -11.21 3.28
CA VAL A 28 -12.25 -11.91 3.93
C VAL A 28 -12.99 -12.80 2.91
N THR A 29 -12.27 -13.80 2.41
CA THR A 29 -12.72 -14.74 1.38
C THR A 29 -12.58 -16.19 1.87
N PRO A 30 -13.46 -17.13 1.46
CA PRO A 30 -13.42 -18.53 1.92
C PRO A 30 -12.02 -19.16 1.83
N ASP A 31 -11.34 -19.01 0.68
CA ASP A 31 -9.98 -19.51 0.41
C ASP A 31 -8.88 -19.03 1.38
N SER A 32 -9.17 -18.08 2.27
CA SER A 32 -8.21 -17.47 3.20
C SER A 32 -8.52 -17.74 4.68
N PHE A 33 -9.75 -18.13 5.02
CA PHE A 33 -10.22 -18.35 6.40
C PHE A 33 -11.25 -19.49 6.43
N SER A 34 -10.77 -20.71 6.17
CA SER A 34 -11.56 -21.94 6.16
C SER A 34 -10.77 -23.12 6.72
N ASP A 35 -11.38 -23.92 7.59
CA ASP A 35 -10.80 -25.13 8.20
C ASP A 35 -10.74 -26.34 7.24
N GLY A 36 -10.45 -26.11 5.96
CA GLY A 36 -10.43 -27.14 4.92
C GLY A 36 -11.81 -27.50 4.34
N GLY A 37 -12.79 -26.61 4.43
CA GLY A 37 -14.12 -26.75 3.81
C GLY A 37 -14.70 -25.43 3.30
N GLU A 38 -15.84 -25.43 2.61
CA GLU A 38 -16.43 -24.24 1.95
C GLU A 38 -17.04 -23.19 2.90
N HIS A 39 -16.65 -23.19 4.19
CA HIS A 39 -17.24 -22.31 5.20
C HIS A 39 -16.22 -21.30 5.71
N PHE A 40 -16.53 -20.03 5.46
CA PHE A 40 -15.79 -18.86 5.95
C PHE A 40 -16.09 -18.62 7.44
N ASP A 41 -15.04 -18.53 8.26
CA ASP A 41 -15.12 -18.12 9.67
C ASP A 41 -14.81 -16.61 9.85
N PRO A 42 -15.76 -15.80 10.38
CA PRO A 42 -15.49 -14.42 10.77
C PRO A 42 -14.50 -14.27 11.93
N ASP A 43 -14.46 -15.19 12.89
CA ASP A 43 -13.71 -15.00 14.12
C ASP A 43 -12.19 -15.16 13.88
N ALA A 44 -11.76 -16.14 13.08
CA ALA A 44 -10.38 -16.24 12.59
C ALA A 44 -9.92 -15.01 11.81
N ALA A 45 -10.81 -14.41 10.99
CA ALA A 45 -10.51 -13.16 10.27
C ALA A 45 -10.37 -11.96 11.23
N ILE A 46 -11.17 -11.91 12.30
CA ILE A 46 -11.04 -10.90 13.36
C ILE A 46 -9.73 -11.10 14.13
N GLU A 47 -9.41 -12.32 14.54
CA GLU A 47 -8.16 -12.63 15.26
C GLU A 47 -6.92 -12.28 14.43
N TYR A 48 -6.91 -12.60 13.12
CA TYR A 48 -5.81 -12.21 12.22
C TYR A 48 -5.74 -10.70 12.00
N GLY A 49 -6.88 -10.01 11.90
CA GLY A 49 -6.93 -8.54 11.84
C GLY A 49 -6.36 -7.86 13.10
N LEU A 50 -6.65 -8.42 14.28
CA LEU A 50 -6.09 -7.95 15.56
C LEU A 50 -4.60 -8.30 15.70
N ALA A 51 -4.17 -9.47 15.21
CA ALA A 51 -2.76 -9.85 15.20
C ALA A 51 -1.91 -8.95 14.27
N MET A 52 -2.46 -8.47 13.15
CA MET A 52 -1.81 -7.45 12.31
C MET A 52 -1.66 -6.10 13.04
N LEU A 53 -2.66 -5.67 13.81
CA LEU A 53 -2.55 -4.46 14.64
C LEU A 53 -1.47 -4.63 15.71
N ASP A 54 -1.50 -5.73 16.46
CA ASP A 54 -0.53 -6.03 17.52
C ASP A 54 0.90 -6.31 16.98
N ALA A 55 1.05 -6.44 15.65
CA ALA A 55 2.31 -6.50 14.92
C ALA A 55 2.75 -5.17 14.27
N GLY A 56 1.91 -4.11 14.32
CA GLY A 56 2.27 -2.76 13.89
C GLY A 56 1.55 -2.22 12.65
N ALA A 57 0.39 -2.75 12.26
CA ALA A 57 -0.48 -2.09 11.28
C ALA A 57 -1.14 -0.83 11.88
N ASP A 58 -1.06 0.29 11.16
CA ASP A 58 -1.83 1.52 11.46
C ASP A 58 -3.29 1.39 11.00
N ILE A 59 -3.52 0.65 9.90
CA ILE A 59 -4.80 0.51 9.22
C ILE A 59 -5.00 -0.97 8.86
N ILE A 60 -6.21 -1.49 9.03
CA ILE A 60 -6.61 -2.80 8.46
C ILE A 60 -7.57 -2.55 7.31
N ASP A 61 -7.24 -3.08 6.12
CA ASP A 61 -8.03 -2.92 4.91
C ASP A 61 -8.73 -4.24 4.56
N VAL A 62 -10.06 -4.23 4.67
CA VAL A 62 -10.93 -5.40 4.72
C VAL A 62 -11.65 -5.55 3.38
N GLY A 63 -11.37 -6.61 2.64
CA GLY A 63 -11.98 -6.87 1.32
C GLY A 63 -12.72 -8.21 1.29
N GLY A 64 -14.00 -8.21 0.93
CA GLY A 64 -14.84 -9.42 0.83
C GLY A 64 -14.87 -10.06 -0.55
N GLU A 65 -14.40 -9.33 -1.57
CA GLU A 65 -14.29 -9.75 -2.97
C GLU A 65 -12.81 -9.89 -3.36
N SER A 66 -12.43 -11.03 -3.95
CA SER A 66 -11.04 -11.28 -4.35
C SER A 66 -10.69 -10.50 -5.61
N THR A 67 -9.79 -9.51 -5.55
CA THR A 67 -9.35 -8.78 -6.75
C THR A 67 -8.26 -9.50 -7.54
N ARG A 68 -8.13 -10.83 -7.44
CA ARG A 68 -7.09 -11.63 -8.13
C ARG A 68 -7.54 -12.01 -9.55
N PRO A 69 -6.63 -12.08 -10.55
CA PRO A 69 -7.00 -12.54 -11.89
C PRO A 69 -7.65 -13.92 -11.91
N GLY A 70 -8.86 -13.98 -12.48
CA GLY A 70 -9.68 -15.19 -12.54
C GLY A 70 -10.83 -15.26 -11.52
N PHE A 71 -10.98 -14.29 -10.62
CA PHE A 71 -12.04 -14.29 -9.61
C PHE A 71 -13.47 -14.32 -10.19
N THR A 72 -14.38 -14.95 -9.45
CA THR A 72 -15.83 -14.87 -9.65
C THR A 72 -16.38 -13.65 -8.89
N PRO A 73 -17.16 -12.76 -9.52
CA PRO A 73 -17.75 -11.59 -8.85
C PRO A 73 -18.64 -11.99 -7.67
N VAL A 74 -18.58 -11.23 -6.57
CA VAL A 74 -19.33 -11.49 -5.34
C VAL A 74 -20.55 -10.56 -5.28
N ASN A 75 -21.71 -11.08 -4.91
CA ASN A 75 -22.91 -10.27 -4.71
C ASN A 75 -22.72 -9.34 -3.47
N PRO A 76 -23.09 -8.04 -3.54
CA PRO A 76 -23.06 -7.12 -2.40
C PRO A 76 -23.60 -7.67 -1.08
N ASP A 77 -24.65 -8.49 -1.09
CA ASP A 77 -25.24 -9.06 0.13
C ASP A 77 -24.33 -10.15 0.76
N GLU A 78 -23.62 -10.91 -0.08
CA GLU A 78 -22.65 -11.91 0.40
C GLU A 78 -21.35 -11.25 0.85
N GLU A 79 -20.87 -10.24 0.11
CA GLU A 79 -19.73 -9.43 0.51
C GLU A 79 -19.99 -8.76 1.87
N ALA A 80 -21.19 -8.18 2.06
CA ALA A 80 -21.65 -7.65 3.33
C ALA A 80 -21.67 -8.71 4.45
N ARG A 81 -22.13 -9.94 4.17
CA ARG A 81 -22.12 -11.05 5.13
C ARG A 81 -20.71 -11.40 5.59
N ARG A 82 -19.72 -11.32 4.69
CA ARG A 82 -18.29 -11.56 4.97
C ARG A 82 -17.70 -10.42 5.80
N VAL A 83 -17.75 -9.18 5.32
CA VAL A 83 -16.95 -8.07 5.87
C VAL A 83 -17.54 -7.39 7.11
N LEU A 84 -18.87 -7.27 7.24
CA LEU A 84 -19.47 -6.41 8.27
C LEU A 84 -19.25 -6.86 9.72
N PRO A 85 -19.22 -8.18 10.05
CA PRO A 85 -18.83 -8.63 11.39
C PRO A 85 -17.38 -8.22 11.72
N VAL A 86 -16.47 -8.45 10.77
CA VAL A 86 -15.04 -8.17 10.90
C VAL A 86 -14.78 -6.67 11.11
N VAL A 87 -15.37 -5.82 10.26
CA VAL A 87 -15.30 -4.36 10.36
C VAL A 87 -15.78 -3.87 11.74
N ARG A 88 -16.90 -4.41 12.24
CA ARG A 88 -17.46 -4.03 13.55
C ARG A 88 -16.54 -4.40 14.71
N ALA A 89 -15.98 -5.61 14.70
CA ALA A 89 -15.12 -6.09 15.78
C ALA A 89 -13.79 -5.30 15.82
N LEU A 90 -13.13 -5.12 14.68
CA LEU A 90 -11.88 -4.37 14.60
C LEU A 90 -12.08 -2.90 15.02
N ALA A 91 -13.15 -2.25 14.57
CA ALA A 91 -13.45 -0.87 14.94
C ALA A 91 -13.77 -0.69 16.44
N LYS A 92 -14.35 -1.71 17.09
CA LYS A 92 -14.58 -1.74 18.56
C LYS A 92 -13.27 -1.74 19.35
N GLU A 93 -12.28 -2.52 18.90
CA GLU A 93 -10.94 -2.55 19.50
C GLU A 93 -10.06 -1.36 19.07
N GLY A 94 -10.67 -0.31 18.48
CA GLY A 94 -10.04 0.97 18.16
C GLY A 94 -9.29 1.01 16.84
N ALA A 95 -9.39 -0.02 15.99
CA ALA A 95 -8.70 -0.04 14.71
C ALA A 95 -9.19 1.09 13.77
N ILE A 96 -8.27 1.57 12.93
CA ILE A 96 -8.63 2.36 11.74
C ILE A 96 -8.94 1.34 10.64
N VAL A 97 -10.23 1.12 10.38
CA VAL A 97 -10.68 0.13 9.40
C VAL A 97 -10.96 0.81 8.06
N SER A 98 -10.37 0.26 7.00
CA SER A 98 -10.69 0.54 5.61
C SER A 98 -11.54 -0.60 5.03
N ILE A 99 -12.49 -0.27 4.16
CA ILE A 99 -13.27 -1.24 3.40
C ILE A 99 -12.83 -1.20 1.92
N ASP A 100 -12.23 -2.29 1.44
CA ASP A 100 -11.88 -2.52 0.03
C ASP A 100 -13.14 -3.02 -0.69
N THR A 101 -13.91 -2.08 -1.25
CA THR A 101 -15.17 -2.38 -1.94
C THR A 101 -15.54 -1.34 -2.97
N ARG A 102 -16.04 -1.83 -4.10
CA ARG A 102 -16.73 -1.05 -5.14
C ARG A 102 -18.24 -0.91 -4.89
N HIS A 103 -18.80 -1.71 -3.99
CA HIS A 103 -20.26 -1.83 -3.84
C HIS A 103 -20.79 -0.80 -2.84
N VAL A 104 -21.50 0.20 -3.35
CA VAL A 104 -22.05 1.33 -2.56
C VAL A 104 -22.91 0.89 -1.37
N ALA A 105 -23.61 -0.24 -1.47
CA ALA A 105 -24.37 -0.82 -0.37
C ALA A 105 -23.45 -1.33 0.77
N VAL A 106 -22.36 -2.01 0.41
CA VAL A 106 -21.35 -2.53 1.34
C VAL A 106 -20.60 -1.38 1.99
N ALA A 107 -20.13 -0.40 1.22
CA ALA A 107 -19.48 0.81 1.74
C ALA A 107 -20.39 1.56 2.76
N LYS A 108 -21.68 1.76 2.42
CA LYS A 108 -22.67 2.35 3.35
C LYS A 108 -22.88 1.52 4.61
N ALA A 109 -22.87 0.20 4.51
CA ALA A 109 -23.02 -0.67 5.69
C ALA A 109 -21.74 -0.69 6.54
N ALA A 110 -20.56 -0.77 5.93
CA ALA A 110 -19.27 -0.84 6.62
C ALA A 110 -18.97 0.45 7.40
N VAL A 111 -19.21 1.64 6.82
CA VAL A 111 -19.03 2.92 7.53
C VAL A 111 -19.97 3.03 8.73
N ARG A 112 -21.23 2.56 8.61
CA ARG A 112 -22.16 2.45 9.75
C ARG A 112 -21.76 1.39 10.80
N CYS A 113 -20.85 0.48 10.47
CA CYS A 113 -20.29 -0.50 11.40
C CYS A 113 -18.95 -0.05 12.02
N GLY A 114 -18.36 1.06 11.56
CA GLY A 114 -17.11 1.62 12.09
C GLY A 114 -15.99 1.82 11.06
N ALA A 115 -16.16 1.41 9.80
CA ALA A 115 -15.17 1.68 8.75
C ALA A 115 -14.97 3.20 8.59
N SER A 116 -13.71 3.61 8.64
CA SER A 116 -13.28 5.01 8.68
C SER A 116 -12.68 5.47 7.35
N ILE A 117 -12.40 4.53 6.45
CA ILE A 117 -11.90 4.74 5.08
C ILE A 117 -12.74 3.88 4.11
N VAL A 118 -13.02 4.39 2.92
CA VAL A 118 -13.53 3.62 1.77
C VAL A 118 -12.42 3.54 0.72
N ASN A 119 -12.01 2.32 0.39
CA ASN A 119 -11.04 2.02 -0.66
C ASN A 119 -11.82 1.51 -1.89
N ASP A 120 -11.93 2.34 -2.92
CA ASP A 120 -12.66 2.00 -4.15
C ASP A 120 -11.66 1.74 -5.30
N VAL A 121 -11.48 0.45 -5.60
CA VAL A 121 -10.64 -0.03 -6.71
C VAL A 121 -11.09 0.47 -8.09
N THR A 122 -12.32 0.99 -8.23
CA THR A 122 -12.80 1.62 -9.47
C THR A 122 -12.51 3.12 -9.55
N GLY A 123 -12.04 3.73 -8.45
CA GLY A 123 -11.70 5.15 -8.37
C GLY A 123 -12.90 6.10 -8.39
N PHE A 124 -13.99 5.75 -7.70
CA PHE A 124 -15.21 6.56 -7.56
C PHE A 124 -15.97 6.82 -8.88
N THR A 125 -15.94 5.84 -9.78
CA THR A 125 -16.62 5.94 -11.08
C THR A 125 -18.14 5.70 -11.03
N ASP A 126 -18.69 5.15 -9.94
CA ASP A 126 -20.14 5.16 -9.67
C ASP A 126 -20.57 6.48 -8.98
N PRO A 127 -21.44 7.31 -9.61
CA PRO A 127 -21.96 8.52 -8.98
C PRO A 127 -22.68 8.28 -7.64
N LYS A 128 -23.23 7.08 -7.41
CA LYS A 128 -23.84 6.70 -6.12
C LYS A 128 -22.80 6.52 -5.01
N MET A 129 -21.55 6.18 -5.35
CA MET A 129 -20.44 6.17 -4.41
C MET A 129 -20.00 7.60 -4.08
N VAL A 130 -19.91 8.48 -5.08
CA VAL A 130 -19.61 9.91 -4.90
C VAL A 130 -20.62 10.59 -3.98
N GLU A 131 -21.93 10.46 -4.26
CA GLU A 131 -22.98 11.03 -3.41
C GLU A 131 -23.03 10.42 -1.99
N PHE A 132 -22.50 9.20 -1.82
CA PHE A 132 -22.30 8.63 -0.49
C PHE A 132 -21.13 9.29 0.26
N VAL A 133 -19.92 9.28 -0.30
CA VAL A 133 -18.74 9.79 0.43
C VAL A 133 -18.76 11.30 0.65
N LYS A 134 -19.50 12.03 -0.19
CA LYS A 134 -19.92 13.42 0.01
C LYS A 134 -20.67 13.66 1.33
N THR A 135 -21.52 12.71 1.75
CA THR A 135 -22.35 12.83 2.97
C THR A 135 -21.80 12.08 4.18
N SER A 136 -20.71 11.31 4.01
CA SER A 136 -19.95 10.72 5.10
C SER A 136 -18.76 11.60 5.52
N THR A 137 -18.07 11.21 6.59
CA THR A 137 -16.78 11.79 7.04
C THR A 137 -15.58 10.87 6.75
N CYS A 138 -15.78 9.72 6.09
CA CYS A 138 -14.71 8.73 5.90
C CYS A 138 -13.59 9.25 4.98
N GLY A 139 -12.38 8.73 5.17
CA GLY A 139 -11.31 8.87 4.17
C GLY A 139 -11.70 8.13 2.89
N VAL A 140 -11.13 8.52 1.76
CA VAL A 140 -11.36 7.87 0.47
C VAL A 140 -10.05 7.59 -0.24
N ILE A 141 -9.88 6.38 -0.78
CA ILE A 141 -8.72 6.01 -1.60
C ILE A 141 -9.16 5.91 -3.06
N VAL A 142 -8.69 6.83 -3.88
CA VAL A 142 -8.93 6.85 -5.32
C VAL A 142 -7.89 5.97 -6.00
N MET A 143 -8.26 4.76 -6.41
CA MET A 143 -7.34 3.86 -7.11
C MET A 143 -7.51 3.93 -8.63
N HIS A 144 -6.41 4.02 -9.37
CA HIS A 144 -6.41 3.87 -10.83
C HIS A 144 -6.38 2.37 -11.21
N ALA A 145 -7.56 1.77 -11.33
CA ALA A 145 -7.75 0.41 -11.87
C ALA A 145 -7.11 0.20 -13.25
N GLY A 146 -7.09 1.24 -14.09
CA GLY A 146 -6.87 1.12 -15.53
C GLY A 146 -8.20 1.20 -16.29
N GLU A 147 -8.10 1.47 -17.59
CA GLU A 147 -9.29 1.80 -18.38
C GLU A 147 -10.27 0.63 -18.53
N VAL A 148 -11.55 0.94 -18.31
CA VAL A 148 -12.59 0.45 -19.22
C VAL A 148 -12.18 0.91 -20.60
N ALA A 149 -11.73 -0.01 -21.45
CA ALA A 149 -11.83 0.21 -22.87
C ALA A 149 -13.32 0.33 -23.17
N ALA A 150 -13.83 1.57 -23.23
CA ALA A 150 -15.15 1.83 -23.78
C ALA A 150 -15.22 1.07 -25.11
N PRO A 151 -16.30 0.28 -25.36
CA PRO A 151 -16.36 -0.63 -26.50
C PRO A 151 -15.97 0.16 -27.74
N ALA A 152 -14.82 -0.21 -28.32
CA ALA A 152 -13.96 0.74 -29.01
C ALA A 152 -14.81 1.57 -29.97
N ARG A 153 -14.95 2.88 -29.70
CA ARG A 153 -15.68 3.74 -30.62
C ARG A 153 -14.93 3.62 -31.92
N THR A 154 -15.55 2.90 -32.85
CA THR A 154 -15.42 3.15 -34.26
C THR A 154 -15.86 4.60 -34.45
N HIS A 155 -14.89 5.50 -34.25
CA HIS A 155 -14.60 6.48 -35.26
C HIS A 155 -14.64 5.70 -36.58
N ALA A 156 -15.83 5.69 -37.20
CA ALA A 156 -15.95 5.32 -38.59
C ALA A 156 -14.89 6.17 -39.26
N THR A 157 -13.86 5.51 -39.79
CA THR A 157 -12.72 6.21 -40.38
C THR A 157 -13.30 7.00 -41.53
N VAL A 158 -13.49 8.29 -41.30
CA VAL A 158 -13.80 9.25 -42.34
C VAL A 158 -12.60 9.17 -43.25
N GLN A 159 -12.73 8.38 -44.31
CA GLN A 159 -11.74 8.30 -45.36
C GLN A 159 -11.75 9.66 -46.01
N LEU A 160 -10.87 10.55 -45.53
CA LEU A 160 -10.56 11.80 -46.17
C LEU A 160 -10.19 11.46 -47.60
N ASP A 161 -11.01 11.96 -48.53
CA ASP A 161 -11.17 11.40 -49.85
C ASP A 161 -9.82 11.35 -50.58
N THR A 162 -9.32 10.14 -50.79
CA THR A 162 -7.94 9.92 -51.28
C THR A 162 -7.78 10.33 -52.74
N SER A 163 -8.88 10.66 -53.43
CA SER A 163 -8.88 11.29 -54.76
C SER A 163 -7.96 12.50 -54.86
N ALA A 164 -7.92 13.37 -53.85
CA ALA A 164 -7.05 14.56 -53.85
C ALA A 164 -5.56 14.18 -53.83
N ALA A 165 -5.17 13.21 -52.99
CA ALA A 165 -3.79 12.74 -52.89
C ALA A 165 -3.37 11.95 -54.14
N ALA A 166 -4.27 11.14 -54.70
CA ALA A 166 -4.05 10.42 -55.96
C ALA A 166 -3.85 11.39 -57.13
N PHE A 167 -4.70 12.41 -57.27
CA PHE A 167 -4.61 13.42 -58.33
C PHE A 167 -3.30 14.22 -58.26
N VAL A 168 -2.84 14.61 -57.06
CA VAL A 168 -1.53 15.28 -56.90
C VAL A 168 -0.37 14.34 -57.26
N ALA A 169 -0.44 13.06 -56.88
CA ALA A 169 0.58 12.08 -57.24
C ALA A 169 0.61 11.76 -58.75
N GLU A 170 -0.54 11.81 -59.42
CA GLU A 170 -0.66 11.66 -60.87
C GLU A 170 -0.10 12.90 -61.61
N LYS A 171 -0.50 14.11 -61.22
CA LYS A 171 0.05 15.36 -61.77
C LYS A 171 1.57 15.47 -61.58
N ALA A 172 2.11 14.98 -60.46
CA ALA A 172 3.56 14.94 -60.24
C ALA A 172 4.29 13.99 -61.21
N ARG A 173 3.65 12.86 -61.59
CA ARG A 173 4.20 11.93 -62.59
C ARG A 173 4.11 12.47 -64.01
N GLU A 174 3.00 13.12 -64.37
CA GLU A 174 2.87 13.81 -65.65
C GLU A 174 3.94 14.88 -65.83
N ALA A 175 4.12 15.77 -64.83
CA ALA A 175 5.15 16.81 -64.86
C ALA A 175 6.58 16.23 -64.96
N ALA A 176 6.87 15.12 -64.28
CA ALA A 176 8.15 14.43 -64.39
C ALA A 176 8.38 13.80 -65.78
N ALA A 177 7.32 13.24 -66.40
CA ALA A 177 7.39 12.68 -67.75
C ALA A 177 7.52 13.76 -68.83
N GLU A 178 6.90 14.92 -68.65
CA GLU A 178 7.03 16.08 -69.53
C GLU A 178 8.44 16.70 -69.44
N ALA A 179 8.98 16.86 -68.22
CA ALA A 179 10.37 17.29 -68.01
C ALA A 179 11.40 16.32 -68.63
N ALA A 180 11.14 15.01 -68.59
CA ALA A 180 11.98 14.02 -69.27
C ALA A 180 11.96 14.19 -70.80
N ARG A 181 10.79 14.49 -71.39
CA ARG A 181 10.64 14.73 -72.84
C ARG A 181 11.24 16.06 -73.31
N GLU A 182 11.29 17.08 -72.45
CA GLU A 182 12.05 18.31 -72.72
C GLU A 182 13.56 18.02 -72.85
N ALA A 183 14.09 17.12 -72.00
CA ALA A 183 15.53 16.82 -71.92
C ALA A 183 16.11 16.06 -73.13
N GLU A 184 15.28 15.36 -73.92
CA GLU A 184 15.74 14.58 -75.09
C GLU A 184 15.92 15.42 -76.38
N LYS A 185 15.67 16.73 -76.34
CA LYS A 185 15.79 17.61 -77.53
C LYS A 185 17.27 17.89 -77.90
N PRO A 186 17.72 17.58 -79.12
CA PRO A 186 19.15 17.65 -79.48
C PRO A 186 19.68 19.09 -79.61
N ALA A 187 20.73 19.41 -78.85
CA ALA A 187 21.30 20.76 -78.76
C ALA A 187 22.00 21.23 -80.05
N ARG A 188 21.61 22.39 -80.58
CA ARG A 188 22.31 23.09 -81.68
C ARG A 188 23.59 23.78 -81.18
N ARG A 189 24.74 23.41 -81.74
CA ARG A 189 26.06 24.01 -81.48
C ARG A 189 26.13 25.51 -81.83
N ARG A 190 26.84 26.30 -81.00
CA ARG A 190 27.65 27.47 -81.45
C ARG A 190 28.96 27.57 -80.65
N ARG A 191 29.91 28.40 -81.10
CA ARG A 191 31.35 28.38 -80.74
C ARG A 191 31.81 29.62 -79.95
N GLY A 192 32.75 29.42 -79.02
CA GLY A 192 33.66 30.39 -78.38
C GLY A 192 34.33 29.69 -77.18
N LYS A 193 35.65 29.46 -77.02
CA LYS A 193 36.89 30.28 -77.16
C LYS A 193 36.84 31.56 -76.29
N LEU A 194 37.75 31.85 -75.34
CA LEU A 194 38.91 31.18 -74.66
C LEU A 194 38.96 31.73 -73.19
N LEU A 195 39.92 31.54 -72.26
CA LEU A 195 41.27 30.92 -72.17
C LEU A 195 41.61 30.72 -70.66
N GLY A 196 42.48 29.77 -70.26
CA GLY A 196 43.23 29.81 -68.98
C GLY A 196 43.35 28.49 -68.19
N ASP A 197 44.59 28.08 -67.91
CA ASP A 197 45.05 26.97 -67.04
C ASP A 197 46.56 27.25 -66.73
N PRO A 198 47.24 26.68 -65.71
CA PRO A 198 46.78 25.67 -64.75
C PRO A 198 47.13 25.88 -63.25
N LYS A 199 46.39 25.15 -62.39
CA LYS A 199 46.73 24.34 -61.17
C LYS A 199 48.07 24.51 -60.39
N PRO A 200 48.20 24.03 -59.12
CA PRO A 200 47.29 23.10 -58.40
C PRO A 200 46.90 23.47 -56.94
N GLU A 201 45.81 22.86 -56.45
CA GLU A 201 45.60 22.57 -55.03
C GLU A 201 45.01 21.15 -54.84
N ALA A 202 44.94 20.68 -53.60
CA ALA A 202 45.00 19.26 -53.25
C ALA A 202 43.66 18.48 -53.30
N LYS A 203 43.80 17.15 -53.41
CA LYS A 203 42.81 16.14 -53.02
C LYS A 203 43.51 15.08 -52.16
N LEU A 204 42.85 14.59 -51.11
CA LEU A 204 42.23 13.26 -51.07
C LEU A 204 41.47 13.06 -49.71
N PRO A 205 40.52 12.10 -49.61
CA PRO A 205 39.67 11.92 -48.42
C PRO A 205 39.82 10.57 -47.69
N GLY A 206 39.30 10.51 -46.46
CA GLY A 206 38.43 9.40 -46.00
C GLY A 206 39.04 8.21 -45.23
N GLY A 207 38.22 7.65 -44.33
CA GLY A 207 38.23 6.21 -43.98
C GLY A 207 39.10 5.75 -42.79
N VAL A 208 38.52 5.76 -41.57
CA VAL A 208 39.07 5.13 -40.33
C VAL A 208 37.88 4.76 -39.42
N VAL A 209 37.76 3.63 -38.70
CA VAL A 209 38.17 2.21 -38.88
C VAL A 209 37.35 1.42 -37.84
N GLN A 210 37.11 0.12 -38.05
CA GLN A 210 36.49 -0.78 -37.05
C GLN A 210 37.56 -1.72 -36.47
N PRO A 211 37.72 -1.86 -35.13
CA PRO A 211 38.74 -2.73 -34.55
C PRO A 211 38.28 -4.19 -34.42
N SER A 212 39.17 -5.11 -34.77
CA SER A 212 39.07 -6.56 -34.51
C SER A 212 40.21 -7.00 -33.59
N LEU A 213 40.01 -8.07 -32.81
CA LEU A 213 41.06 -8.74 -32.02
C LEU A 213 41.00 -10.27 -32.21
N PRO A 214 42.11 -11.01 -31.97
CA PRO A 214 42.48 -12.15 -32.81
C PRO A 214 42.27 -13.56 -32.22
N PHE A 215 42.62 -14.57 -33.04
CA PHE A 215 42.52 -16.02 -32.82
C PHE A 215 43.64 -16.61 -31.92
N GLY A 216 43.44 -17.87 -31.53
CA GLY A 216 44.44 -18.81 -31.00
C GLY A 216 43.95 -20.27 -31.13
N GLU A 217 44.87 -21.22 -31.29
CA GLU A 217 44.65 -22.55 -31.90
C GLU A 217 45.50 -23.65 -31.23
N SER A 218 45.19 -24.97 -31.26
CA SER A 218 43.98 -25.73 -31.65
C SER A 218 44.11 -27.24 -31.33
N GLU A 219 43.01 -27.92 -30.96
CA GLU A 219 42.79 -29.40 -31.06
C GLU A 219 43.71 -30.36 -30.22
N PRO A 220 43.45 -31.71 -30.16
CA PRO A 220 42.45 -32.55 -30.87
C PRO A 220 41.51 -33.42 -29.97
N ALA A 221 40.67 -34.24 -30.61
CA ALA A 221 39.68 -35.18 -30.02
C ALA A 221 40.25 -36.59 -29.67
N PRO A 222 39.42 -37.54 -29.18
CA PRO A 222 38.86 -38.54 -30.10
C PRO A 222 37.40 -39.00 -29.84
N GLU A 223 36.84 -39.72 -30.81
CA GLU A 223 35.52 -40.43 -30.84
C GLU A 223 35.69 -41.96 -30.59
N PRO A 224 34.71 -42.86 -30.90
CA PRO A 224 33.29 -42.97 -30.50
C PRO A 224 32.94 -44.36 -29.88
N VAL A 225 31.70 -44.58 -29.43
CA VAL A 225 31.10 -45.95 -29.32
C VAL A 225 29.58 -45.97 -29.58
N ASP A 226 29.19 -46.70 -30.63
CA ASP A 226 27.97 -47.48 -30.99
C ASP A 226 26.54 -47.24 -30.41
N GLU A 227 25.57 -47.58 -31.28
CA GLU A 227 24.12 -47.77 -31.04
C GLU A 227 23.82 -49.12 -30.32
N PRO A 228 22.55 -49.45 -29.99
CA PRO A 228 21.74 -50.20 -30.97
C PRO A 228 20.22 -49.89 -30.99
N GLU A 229 19.53 -50.50 -31.96
CA GLU A 229 18.10 -50.30 -32.29
C GLU A 229 17.07 -50.99 -31.35
N THR A 230 15.79 -50.79 -31.71
CA THR A 230 14.56 -51.31 -31.07
C THR A 230 14.41 -52.85 -31.04
N PRO A 231 13.38 -53.37 -30.35
CA PRO A 231 12.31 -53.98 -31.18
C PRO A 231 10.86 -53.65 -30.76
N THR A 232 9.96 -54.00 -31.68
CA THR A 232 8.51 -53.75 -31.74
C THR A 232 7.64 -54.60 -30.81
N ALA A 233 6.49 -54.04 -30.41
CA ALA A 233 5.18 -54.72 -30.31
C ALA A 233 4.08 -53.65 -30.33
N GLU A 234 2.85 -53.82 -30.82
CA GLU A 234 2.14 -54.69 -31.78
C GLU A 234 0.70 -54.11 -31.80
N GLN A 235 -0.18 -54.50 -32.73
CA GLN A 235 -1.41 -53.76 -33.05
C GLN A 235 -2.66 -54.29 -32.31
N ALA A 236 -3.58 -53.39 -31.96
CA ALA A 236 -5.01 -53.71 -31.85
C ALA A 236 -5.90 -52.49 -32.10
N ALA A 237 -6.78 -52.56 -33.11
CA ALA A 237 -7.85 -51.57 -33.34
C ALA A 237 -9.07 -52.27 -33.98
N PRO A 238 -10.27 -52.03 -33.43
CA PRO A 238 -11.43 -51.66 -34.25
C PRO A 238 -12.37 -50.65 -33.55
N ALA A 239 -13.35 -49.99 -34.17
CA ALA A 239 -13.59 -49.57 -35.56
C ALA A 239 -14.80 -48.60 -35.62
N ALA A 240 -14.99 -47.92 -36.76
CA ALA A 240 -16.27 -47.40 -37.29
C ALA A 240 -17.17 -46.45 -36.46
N ALA A 241 -16.84 -45.15 -36.51
CA ALA A 241 -17.67 -44.02 -36.99
C ALA A 241 -19.18 -43.82 -36.61
N ALA A 242 -19.45 -42.58 -36.13
CA ALA A 242 -20.60 -41.70 -36.44
C ALA A 242 -21.98 -41.96 -35.79
N PRO A 243 -22.88 -40.94 -35.69
CA PRO A 243 -22.73 -39.53 -36.11
C PRO A 243 -22.70 -38.50 -34.95
N GLU A 244 -22.40 -37.25 -35.31
CA GLU A 244 -22.40 -36.10 -34.39
C GLU A 244 -23.82 -35.67 -33.98
N THR A 245 -24.02 -35.31 -32.72
CA THR A 245 -25.22 -34.60 -32.24
C THR A 245 -24.89 -33.15 -31.94
N VAL A 246 -25.42 -32.24 -32.75
CA VAL A 246 -25.30 -30.79 -32.54
C VAL A 246 -26.10 -30.39 -31.29
N PRO A 247 -25.49 -29.81 -30.25
CA PRO A 247 -26.24 -29.16 -29.18
C PRO A 247 -26.99 -27.97 -29.76
N ALA A 248 -28.31 -27.90 -29.57
CA ALA A 248 -29.10 -26.76 -30.00
C ALA A 248 -28.55 -25.47 -29.36
N ALA A 249 -28.58 -24.36 -30.10
CA ALA A 249 -28.07 -23.08 -29.63
C ALA A 249 -28.87 -22.61 -28.40
N THR A 250 -28.28 -22.75 -27.22
CA THR A 250 -28.80 -22.15 -25.99
C THR A 250 -28.82 -20.64 -26.18
N GLU A 251 -29.98 -20.01 -25.99
CA GLU A 251 -30.08 -18.55 -26.05
C GLU A 251 -29.11 -17.93 -25.04
N ALA A 252 -28.24 -17.04 -25.50
CA ALA A 252 -27.22 -16.43 -24.66
C ALA A 252 -27.89 -15.50 -23.63
N THR A 253 -28.11 -16.02 -22.42
CA THR A 253 -28.42 -15.22 -21.24
C THR A 253 -27.37 -14.10 -21.13
N PRO A 254 -27.77 -12.83 -20.94
CA PRO A 254 -26.82 -11.73 -20.89
C PRO A 254 -26.01 -11.80 -19.59
N GLU A 255 -24.86 -12.47 -19.67
CA GLU A 255 -23.80 -12.43 -18.66
C GLU A 255 -23.60 -10.98 -18.18
N PRO A 256 -23.79 -10.69 -16.88
CA PRO A 256 -23.48 -9.36 -16.34
C PRO A 256 -21.96 -9.18 -16.42
N SER A 257 -21.50 -8.53 -17.48
CA SER A 257 -20.08 -8.44 -17.84
C SER A 257 -19.33 -7.57 -16.83
N ASP A 258 -18.91 -8.20 -15.73
CA ASP A 258 -18.19 -7.51 -14.68
C ASP A 258 -16.86 -6.99 -15.23
N HIS A 259 -16.78 -5.65 -15.31
CA HIS A 259 -15.62 -4.97 -15.83
C HIS A 259 -14.36 -5.25 -15.02
N LEU A 260 -14.45 -5.39 -13.69
CA LEU A 260 -13.29 -5.64 -12.84
C LEU A 260 -12.71 -7.03 -13.14
N ALA A 261 -13.55 -8.06 -13.17
CA ALA A 261 -13.16 -9.41 -13.60
C ALA A 261 -12.66 -9.45 -15.05
N ALA A 262 -13.26 -8.69 -15.97
CA ALA A 262 -12.79 -8.58 -17.35
C ALA A 262 -11.41 -7.89 -17.44
N MET A 263 -11.16 -6.85 -16.65
CA MET A 263 -9.90 -6.12 -16.61
C MET A 263 -8.76 -6.96 -16.03
N MET A 264 -9.03 -7.71 -14.96
CA MET A 264 -8.05 -8.62 -14.37
C MET A 264 -7.67 -9.75 -15.34
N ARG A 265 -8.65 -10.31 -16.07
CA ARG A 265 -8.41 -11.27 -17.16
C ARG A 265 -7.59 -10.67 -18.30
N ARG A 266 -7.77 -9.38 -18.63
CA ARG A 266 -6.89 -8.66 -19.60
C ARG A 266 -5.45 -8.49 -19.08
N SER A 267 -5.25 -8.24 -17.78
CA SER A 267 -3.91 -8.10 -17.20
C SER A 267 -3.12 -9.40 -17.25
N ALA A 268 -3.74 -10.55 -16.95
CA ALA A 268 -3.09 -11.86 -17.06
C ALA A 268 -2.69 -12.20 -18.52
N ARG A 269 -3.66 -12.11 -19.45
CA ARG A 269 -3.44 -12.44 -20.87
C ARG A 269 -2.39 -11.58 -21.57
N ARG A 270 -2.17 -10.33 -21.13
CA ARG A 270 -1.12 -9.46 -21.68
C ARG A 270 0.30 -9.93 -21.41
N GLU A 271 0.51 -10.78 -20.40
CA GLU A 271 1.82 -11.37 -20.10
C GLU A 271 2.00 -12.73 -20.78
N GLU A 272 0.92 -13.47 -21.02
CA GLU A 272 0.90 -14.72 -21.81
C GLU A 272 1.15 -14.47 -23.32
N ALA A 273 0.80 -13.29 -23.84
CA ALA A 273 0.94 -12.91 -25.24
C ALA A 273 2.41 -12.60 -25.67
N TYR A 274 3.38 -13.37 -25.19
CA TYR A 274 4.78 -13.29 -25.62
C TYR A 274 4.93 -13.88 -27.04
N VAL A 275 4.84 -13.02 -28.06
CA VAL A 275 5.09 -13.42 -29.46
C VAL A 275 6.61 -13.44 -29.74
N PRO A 276 7.22 -14.61 -30.02
CA PRO A 276 8.63 -14.68 -30.38
C PRO A 276 8.85 -14.12 -31.79
N THR A 277 9.40 -12.90 -31.86
CA THR A 277 9.81 -12.26 -33.12
C THR A 277 11.27 -11.84 -33.02
N SER A 278 12.08 -12.35 -33.96
CA SER A 278 13.54 -12.31 -33.97
C SER A 278 14.10 -10.98 -34.48
N GLN A 279 13.83 -9.90 -33.75
CA GLN A 279 14.51 -8.62 -33.92
C GLN A 279 15.18 -8.20 -32.61
N LEU A 280 16.39 -7.63 -32.71
CA LEU A 280 17.24 -7.22 -31.59
C LEU A 280 16.55 -6.14 -30.73
N ARG A 281 15.78 -6.57 -29.73
CA ARG A 281 15.18 -5.68 -28.74
C ARG A 281 16.28 -5.02 -27.92
N ARG A 282 16.52 -3.72 -28.15
CA ARG A 282 17.16 -2.88 -27.13
C ARG A 282 16.35 -3.01 -25.83
N PHE A 283 17.05 -3.10 -24.71
CA PHE A 283 16.41 -3.11 -23.39
C PHE A 283 15.81 -1.73 -23.11
N THR A 284 14.51 -1.58 -23.42
CA THR A 284 13.75 -0.35 -23.24
C THR A 284 12.43 -0.65 -22.56
N LEU A 285 12.20 -0.01 -21.41
CA LEU A 285 10.86 0.13 -20.82
C LEU A 285 9.97 0.97 -21.76
N PRO A 286 8.63 0.88 -21.65
CA PRO A 286 7.74 1.82 -22.32
C PRO A 286 8.01 3.25 -21.86
N ASP A 287 7.80 4.23 -22.76
CA ASP A 287 7.91 5.66 -22.43
C ASP A 287 7.05 6.00 -21.20
N SER A 288 7.58 6.80 -20.28
CA SER A 288 6.83 7.14 -19.06
C SER A 288 5.71 8.16 -19.30
N ALA A 289 5.86 9.05 -20.28
CA ALA A 289 4.87 10.11 -20.52
C ALA A 289 3.46 9.58 -20.86
N PRO A 290 3.25 8.55 -21.71
CA PRO A 290 1.92 7.96 -21.92
C PRO A 290 1.32 7.31 -20.66
N ILE A 291 2.06 6.44 -19.97
CA ILE A 291 1.57 5.73 -18.78
C ILE A 291 1.27 6.70 -17.63
N MET A 292 2.18 7.63 -17.34
CA MET A 292 2.00 8.60 -16.25
C MET A 292 0.89 9.60 -16.57
N ARG A 293 0.72 10.02 -17.84
CA ARG A 293 -0.42 10.87 -18.23
C ARG A 293 -1.77 10.17 -17.96
N ARG A 294 -1.89 8.88 -18.30
CA ARG A 294 -3.11 8.09 -18.05
C ARG A 294 -3.38 7.96 -16.54
N VAL A 295 -2.39 7.50 -15.77
CA VAL A 295 -2.51 7.25 -14.33
C VAL A 295 -2.77 8.57 -13.57
N MET A 296 -1.89 9.56 -13.71
CA MET A 296 -1.99 10.82 -12.97
C MET A 296 -3.15 11.69 -13.44
N GLY A 297 -3.54 11.62 -14.72
CA GLY A 297 -4.72 12.29 -15.25
C GLY A 297 -5.99 11.77 -14.57
N PHE A 298 -6.24 10.47 -14.65
CA PHE A 298 -7.38 9.83 -13.99
C PHE A 298 -7.44 10.14 -12.49
N LEU A 299 -6.33 9.98 -11.76
CA LEU A 299 -6.28 10.27 -10.32
C LEU A 299 -6.57 11.75 -10.01
N SER A 300 -6.06 12.67 -10.83
CA SER A 300 -6.32 14.12 -10.67
C SER A 300 -7.79 14.45 -10.95
N ASP A 301 -8.39 13.85 -11.98
CA ASP A 301 -9.76 14.15 -12.42
C ASP A 301 -10.80 13.53 -11.49
N GLN A 302 -10.55 12.34 -10.93
CA GLN A 302 -11.39 11.77 -9.88
C GLN A 302 -11.28 12.53 -8.56
N ALA A 303 -10.05 12.91 -8.14
CA ALA A 303 -9.88 13.76 -6.96
C ALA A 303 -10.57 15.13 -7.13
N ARG A 304 -10.48 15.75 -8.32
CA ARG A 304 -11.26 16.94 -8.67
C ARG A 304 -12.76 16.69 -8.60
N THR A 305 -13.25 15.57 -9.13
CA THR A 305 -14.68 15.23 -9.14
C THR A 305 -15.23 15.10 -7.72
N LEU A 306 -14.50 14.43 -6.83
CA LEU A 306 -14.84 14.33 -5.40
C LEU A 306 -14.85 15.71 -4.72
N ILE A 307 -13.86 16.58 -5.00
CA ILE A 307 -13.81 17.95 -4.44
C ILE A 307 -14.99 18.81 -4.93
N HIS A 308 -15.34 18.76 -6.23
CA HIS A 308 -16.50 19.49 -6.76
C HIS A 308 -17.84 18.95 -6.24
N ALA A 309 -17.90 17.66 -5.87
CA ALA A 309 -19.07 17.08 -5.19
C ALA A 309 -19.18 17.51 -3.71
N GLY A 310 -18.12 18.04 -3.10
CA GLY A 310 -18.07 18.51 -1.71
C GLY A 310 -17.21 17.67 -0.76
N VAL A 311 -16.46 16.67 -1.26
CA VAL A 311 -15.51 15.91 -0.43
C VAL A 311 -14.27 16.76 -0.17
N SER A 312 -13.97 17.01 1.11
CA SER A 312 -12.79 17.80 1.50
C SER A 312 -11.48 17.14 1.05
N ARG A 313 -10.53 17.97 0.60
CA ARG A 313 -9.24 17.53 0.03
C ARG A 313 -8.41 16.69 1.01
N ASP A 314 -8.47 17.02 2.30
CA ASP A 314 -7.79 16.32 3.40
C ASP A 314 -8.35 14.91 3.68
N ARG A 315 -9.44 14.50 3.02
CA ARG A 315 -9.99 13.12 3.06
C ARG A 315 -9.54 12.25 1.88
N ILE A 316 -8.86 12.80 0.87
CA ILE A 316 -8.58 12.10 -0.39
C ILE A 316 -7.13 11.56 -0.42
N CYS A 317 -6.98 10.25 -0.48
CA CYS A 317 -5.75 9.52 -0.79
C CYS A 317 -5.79 9.00 -2.24
N ILE A 318 -4.63 8.78 -2.87
CA ILE A 318 -4.52 8.26 -4.24
C ILE A 318 -3.62 7.00 -4.31
N ASP A 319 -3.96 6.07 -5.21
CA ASP A 319 -3.16 4.87 -5.52
C ASP A 319 -3.08 4.67 -7.05
N PRO A 320 -1.88 4.55 -7.66
CA PRO A 320 -1.75 4.20 -9.08
C PRO A 320 -2.30 2.82 -9.47
N GLY A 321 -2.62 1.96 -8.49
CA GLY A 321 -3.21 0.64 -8.67
C GLY A 321 -2.26 -0.34 -9.37
N PRO A 322 -1.03 -0.57 -8.89
CA PRO A 322 -0.06 -1.43 -9.58
C PRO A 322 -0.63 -2.84 -9.80
N GLY A 323 -0.34 -3.45 -10.94
CA GLY A 323 -0.85 -4.76 -11.35
C GLY A 323 -2.37 -4.84 -11.65
N PHE A 324 -3.12 -3.73 -11.53
CA PHE A 324 -4.48 -3.63 -12.07
C PHE A 324 -4.40 -3.12 -13.52
N GLY A 325 -4.81 -3.92 -14.51
CA GLY A 325 -4.89 -3.49 -15.91
C GLY A 325 -3.56 -3.06 -16.57
N LYS A 326 -2.42 -3.41 -15.97
CA LYS A 326 -1.06 -2.99 -16.31
C LYS A 326 -0.16 -4.21 -16.56
N THR A 327 0.86 -4.04 -17.38
CA THR A 327 1.98 -4.99 -17.52
C THR A 327 3.07 -4.73 -16.49
N ALA A 328 3.88 -5.74 -16.16
CA ALA A 328 5.03 -5.57 -15.25
C ALA A 328 5.96 -4.40 -15.65
N ASN A 329 6.15 -4.13 -16.95
CA ASN A 329 6.96 -3.00 -17.42
C ASN A 329 6.28 -1.63 -17.20
N GLU A 330 4.95 -1.54 -17.31
CA GLU A 330 4.20 -0.33 -16.91
C GLU A 330 4.27 -0.10 -15.40
N ASP A 331 4.17 -1.17 -14.59
CA ASP A 331 4.31 -1.09 -13.12
C ASP A 331 5.71 -0.61 -12.72
N ILE A 332 6.79 -1.13 -13.32
CA ILE A 332 8.17 -0.67 -13.08
C ILE A 332 8.31 0.84 -13.36
N VAL A 333 7.71 1.33 -14.44
CA VAL A 333 7.74 2.76 -14.77
C VAL A 333 6.95 3.59 -13.75
N ILE A 334 5.78 3.12 -13.32
CA ILE A 334 5.00 3.75 -12.23
C ILE A 334 5.84 3.84 -10.94
N GLN A 335 6.49 2.76 -10.52
CA GLN A 335 7.33 2.79 -9.30
C GLN A 335 8.50 3.77 -9.42
N ARG A 336 9.17 3.82 -10.58
CA ARG A 336 10.26 4.77 -10.85
C ARG A 336 9.79 6.24 -10.85
N GLU A 337 8.53 6.49 -11.19
CA GLU A 337 7.94 7.82 -11.31
C GLU A 337 7.13 8.24 -10.05
N THR A 338 7.27 7.51 -8.93
CA THR A 338 6.56 7.76 -7.66
C THR A 338 6.63 9.21 -7.19
N ALA A 339 7.79 9.88 -7.34
CA ALA A 339 7.95 11.28 -6.96
C ALA A 339 7.03 12.24 -7.74
N LYS A 340 6.69 11.92 -9.01
CA LYS A 340 5.72 12.70 -9.81
C LYS A 340 4.28 12.49 -9.34
N MET A 341 3.96 11.32 -8.79
CA MET A 341 2.66 11.06 -8.18
C MET A 341 2.55 11.75 -6.82
N ALA A 342 3.60 11.72 -6.01
CA ALA A 342 3.66 12.41 -4.71
C ALA A 342 3.53 13.93 -4.85
N SER A 343 4.02 14.52 -5.96
CA SER A 343 3.88 15.95 -6.27
C SER A 343 2.47 16.40 -6.65
N LEU A 344 1.49 15.48 -6.79
CA LEU A 344 0.07 15.84 -6.85
C LEU A 344 -0.44 16.36 -5.48
N GLY A 345 0.36 16.21 -4.42
CA GLY A 345 0.12 16.81 -3.11
C GLY A 345 -0.90 16.07 -2.23
N TYR A 346 -1.55 15.03 -2.74
CA TYR A 346 -2.36 14.10 -1.94
C TYR A 346 -1.47 13.13 -1.16
N PRO A 347 -1.98 12.51 -0.08
CA PRO A 347 -1.47 11.24 0.43
C PRO A 347 -1.39 10.20 -0.70
N LEU A 348 -0.25 9.51 -0.82
CA LEU A 348 0.00 8.50 -1.85
C LEU A 348 0.18 7.11 -1.23
N MET A 349 -0.58 6.13 -1.71
CA MET A 349 -0.43 4.72 -1.32
C MET A 349 0.46 3.93 -2.30
N CYS A 350 1.27 3.03 -1.75
CA CYS A 350 2.03 2.03 -2.48
C CYS A 350 1.49 0.62 -2.16
N ALA A 351 0.69 0.07 -3.07
CA ALA A 351 -0.01 -1.21 -2.89
C ALA A 351 0.63 -2.36 -3.68
N VAL A 352 1.96 -2.52 -3.60
CA VAL A 352 2.73 -3.46 -4.45
C VAL A 352 2.78 -4.90 -3.95
N SER A 353 2.37 -5.17 -2.70
CA SER A 353 2.68 -6.41 -1.98
C SER A 353 2.26 -7.69 -2.71
N ARG A 354 3.21 -8.62 -2.81
CA ARG A 354 3.08 -9.96 -3.42
C ARG A 354 2.64 -9.99 -4.90
N LYS A 355 2.54 -8.85 -5.60
CA LYS A 355 2.05 -8.78 -7.00
C LYS A 355 2.96 -9.44 -8.04
N ARG A 356 2.40 -9.73 -9.22
CA ARG A 356 3.09 -10.41 -10.35
C ARG A 356 4.39 -9.70 -10.75
N PHE A 357 4.39 -8.37 -10.91
CA PHE A 357 5.59 -7.63 -11.28
C PHE A 357 6.72 -7.73 -10.23
N VAL A 358 6.39 -7.80 -8.94
CA VAL A 358 7.38 -7.97 -7.85
C VAL A 358 8.09 -9.31 -8.00
N GLY A 359 7.34 -10.39 -8.28
CA GLY A 359 7.92 -11.69 -8.60
C GLY A 359 8.77 -11.68 -9.86
N ALA A 360 8.32 -10.98 -10.91
CA ALA A 360 9.04 -10.87 -12.18
C ALA A 360 10.39 -10.13 -12.06
N VAL A 361 10.50 -9.11 -11.18
CA VAL A 361 11.76 -8.39 -10.95
C VAL A 361 12.67 -9.05 -9.91
N SER A 362 12.15 -9.94 -9.06
CA SER A 362 12.91 -10.63 -8.02
C SER A 362 13.25 -12.10 -8.33
N GLY A 363 12.67 -12.66 -9.41
CA GLY A 363 12.76 -14.09 -9.72
C GLY A 363 11.88 -15.00 -8.86
N VAL A 364 11.03 -14.45 -7.98
CA VAL A 364 10.25 -15.24 -7.01
C VAL A 364 8.86 -15.58 -7.56
N THR A 365 8.67 -16.84 -7.98
CA THR A 365 7.41 -17.35 -8.52
C THR A 365 6.30 -17.34 -7.47
N GLU A 366 6.56 -17.80 -6.25
CA GLU A 366 5.52 -17.98 -5.26
C GLU A 366 5.10 -16.68 -4.59
N ALA A 367 3.80 -16.36 -4.67
CA ALA A 367 3.28 -15.08 -4.20
C ALA A 367 3.57 -14.83 -2.71
N ALA A 368 3.50 -15.88 -1.87
CA ALA A 368 3.78 -15.81 -0.44
C ALA A 368 5.28 -15.61 -0.10
N ALA A 369 6.20 -15.86 -1.03
CA ALA A 369 7.63 -15.68 -0.82
C ALA A 369 8.14 -14.29 -1.28
N ARG A 370 7.28 -13.44 -1.86
CA ARG A 370 7.64 -12.13 -2.45
C ARG A 370 7.76 -11.00 -1.44
N ASP A 371 7.71 -11.24 -0.14
CA ASP A 371 7.66 -10.15 0.85
C ASP A 371 9.00 -9.41 0.98
N ALA A 372 10.15 -10.09 1.03
CA ALA A 372 11.45 -9.40 1.01
C ALA A 372 11.64 -8.49 -0.23
N ALA A 373 11.15 -8.92 -1.40
CA ALA A 373 11.13 -8.11 -2.61
C ALA A 373 10.10 -6.96 -2.55
N THR A 374 8.95 -7.20 -1.94
CA THR A 374 7.95 -6.16 -1.62
C THR A 374 8.57 -5.06 -0.76
N PHE A 375 9.33 -5.42 0.27
CA PHE A 375 9.91 -4.47 1.23
C PHE A 375 10.86 -3.48 0.53
N GLY A 376 11.70 -3.97 -0.39
CA GLY A 376 12.59 -3.12 -1.18
C GLY A 376 11.84 -2.14 -2.11
N VAL A 377 10.75 -2.58 -2.76
CA VAL A 377 9.92 -1.69 -3.60
C VAL A 377 9.17 -0.66 -2.74
N CYS A 378 8.60 -1.08 -1.61
CA CYS A 378 7.95 -0.19 -0.65
C CYS A 378 8.92 0.87 -0.09
N LEU A 379 10.16 0.51 0.22
CA LEU A 379 11.19 1.46 0.67
C LEU A 379 11.51 2.50 -0.41
N GLY A 380 11.70 2.08 -1.66
CA GLY A 380 11.90 3.00 -2.78
C GLY A 380 10.73 3.96 -2.98
N ALA A 381 9.49 3.47 -2.83
CA ALA A 381 8.30 4.30 -2.89
C ALA A 381 8.20 5.30 -1.72
N ILE A 382 8.51 4.87 -0.49
CA ILE A 382 8.59 5.74 0.70
C ILE A 382 9.62 6.85 0.50
N GLN A 383 10.82 6.53 0.03
CA GLN A 383 11.87 7.52 -0.27
C GLN A 383 11.46 8.50 -1.37
N ALA A 384 10.61 8.06 -2.31
CA ALA A 384 10.01 8.89 -3.35
C ALA A 384 8.70 9.60 -2.93
N GLY A 385 8.31 9.55 -1.66
CA GLY A 385 7.19 10.31 -1.10
C GLY A 385 5.84 9.58 -0.99
N ALA A 386 5.82 8.24 -1.03
CA ALA A 386 4.65 7.47 -0.64
C ALA A 386 4.40 7.56 0.88
N ASN A 387 3.13 7.74 1.26
CA ASN A 387 2.68 7.99 2.63
C ASN A 387 2.09 6.73 3.30
N ILE A 388 1.54 5.80 2.50
CA ILE A 388 0.92 4.56 2.97
C ILE A 388 1.51 3.38 2.20
N VAL A 389 1.73 2.25 2.86
CA VAL A 389 2.15 0.99 2.24
C VAL A 389 1.16 -0.13 2.57
N ARG A 390 0.61 -0.79 1.54
CA ARG A 390 -0.39 -1.86 1.69
C ARG A 390 0.26 -3.22 1.52
N VAL A 391 0.34 -3.98 2.62
CA VAL A 391 1.18 -5.19 2.77
C VAL A 391 0.44 -6.37 3.39
N HIS A 392 0.86 -7.59 3.03
CA HIS A 392 0.35 -8.83 3.62
C HIS A 392 1.18 -9.25 4.86
N ASP A 393 2.51 -9.29 4.73
CA ASP A 393 3.40 -9.50 5.89
C ASP A 393 3.60 -8.18 6.64
N VAL A 394 2.68 -7.89 7.56
CA VAL A 394 2.76 -6.73 8.46
C VAL A 394 3.94 -6.88 9.43
N THR A 395 4.15 -8.05 10.01
CA THR A 395 5.18 -8.28 11.05
C THR A 395 6.59 -8.04 10.50
N GLY A 396 6.93 -8.66 9.36
CA GLY A 396 8.21 -8.47 8.70
C GLY A 396 8.38 -7.05 8.19
N PHE A 397 7.32 -6.42 7.64
CA PHE A 397 7.41 -5.05 7.15
C PHE A 397 7.55 -4.02 8.29
N ALA A 398 6.88 -4.21 9.43
CA ALA A 398 7.01 -3.34 10.59
C ALA A 398 8.41 -3.45 11.22
N GLN A 399 8.96 -4.66 11.35
CA GLN A 399 10.34 -4.86 11.79
C GLN A 399 11.34 -4.15 10.85
N PHE A 400 11.17 -4.34 9.53
CA PHE A 400 11.99 -3.70 8.49
C PHE A 400 11.89 -2.18 8.52
N LEU A 401 10.67 -1.62 8.59
CA LEU A 401 10.45 -0.18 8.61
C LEU A 401 11.02 0.45 9.87
N ASN A 402 10.78 -0.13 11.05
CA ASN A 402 11.27 0.41 12.32
C ASN A 402 12.80 0.48 12.34
N GLY A 403 13.49 -0.58 11.91
CA GLY A 403 14.95 -0.61 11.80
C GLY A 403 15.51 0.40 10.80
N TYR A 404 14.84 0.60 9.66
CA TYR A 404 15.24 1.65 8.70
C TYR A 404 14.98 3.06 9.24
N TRP A 405 13.80 3.30 9.81
CA TRP A 405 13.35 4.65 10.20
C TRP A 405 14.19 5.21 11.34
N ALA A 406 14.48 4.40 12.37
CA ALA A 406 15.30 4.78 13.52
C ALA A 406 16.75 5.20 13.15
N VAL A 407 17.26 4.80 11.97
CA VAL A 407 18.59 5.18 11.48
C VAL A 407 18.51 6.31 10.44
N ALA A 408 17.50 6.30 9.57
CA ALA A 408 17.40 7.21 8.44
C ALA A 408 16.61 8.50 8.70
N LYS A 409 15.84 8.55 9.81
CA LYS A 409 14.84 9.60 10.09
C LYS A 409 14.81 9.95 11.59
N PRO A 410 15.86 10.62 12.10
CA PRO A 410 15.91 11.00 13.51
C PRO A 410 14.76 11.95 13.86
N GLN A 411 13.84 11.50 14.72
CA GLN A 411 12.61 12.20 15.06
C GLN A 411 12.10 11.81 16.47
N PRO A 412 12.64 12.44 17.54
CA PRO A 412 12.17 12.22 18.91
C PRO A 412 10.76 12.78 19.12
N ARG A 413 9.85 11.89 19.52
CA ARG A 413 8.44 12.17 19.80
C ARG A 413 8.19 12.18 21.30
N ARG A 414 7.32 13.09 21.76
CA ARG A 414 6.86 13.16 23.15
C ARG A 414 5.95 11.97 23.43
N ALA A 415 6.10 11.32 24.58
CA ALA A 415 5.17 10.29 25.05
C ALA A 415 5.04 10.33 26.58
N PHE A 416 3.94 9.75 27.08
CA PHE A 416 3.67 9.64 28.51
C PHE A 416 3.50 8.19 28.94
N VAL A 417 4.14 7.81 30.04
CA VAL A 417 4.01 6.50 30.68
C VAL A 417 3.47 6.70 32.09
N ALA A 418 2.33 6.09 32.41
CA ALA A 418 1.88 5.98 33.79
C ALA A 418 2.61 4.85 34.49
N VAL A 419 2.99 5.09 35.74
CA VAL A 419 3.75 4.17 36.58
C VAL A 419 2.98 3.95 37.89
N GLY A 420 2.57 2.71 38.17
CA GLY A 420 1.76 2.39 39.36
C GLY A 420 2.32 1.21 40.16
N SER A 421 2.30 1.29 41.50
CA SER A 421 2.82 0.24 42.39
C SER A 421 2.03 0.14 43.70
N ASN A 422 1.64 -1.07 44.12
CA ASN A 422 1.09 -1.31 45.47
C ASN A 422 1.77 -2.43 46.28
N LEU A 423 2.68 -3.22 45.69
CA LEU A 423 3.43 -4.25 46.43
C LEU A 423 4.87 -3.84 46.74
N GLY A 424 5.30 -4.07 47.98
CA GLY A 424 6.68 -3.89 48.43
C GLY A 424 7.08 -2.42 48.56
N HIS A 425 8.28 -2.07 48.08
CA HIS A 425 8.86 -0.73 48.19
C HIS A 425 8.27 0.23 47.14
N ARG A 426 6.95 0.51 47.24
CA ARG A 426 6.13 1.17 46.20
C ARG A 426 6.82 2.35 45.50
N CYS A 427 7.31 3.33 46.27
CA CYS A 427 7.96 4.53 45.72
C CYS A 427 9.31 4.24 45.08
N ASP A 428 10.07 3.27 45.59
CA ASP A 428 11.40 2.95 45.09
C ASP A 428 11.33 2.09 43.83
N ASN A 429 10.29 1.24 43.71
CA ASN A 429 9.93 0.56 42.45
C ASN A 429 9.64 1.58 41.34
N ILE A 430 8.95 2.69 41.65
CA ILE A 430 8.66 3.77 40.70
C ILE A 430 9.94 4.50 40.26
N ARG A 431 10.88 4.75 41.19
CA ARG A 431 12.18 5.37 40.87
C ARG A 431 13.07 4.45 40.04
N ALA A 432 13.14 3.17 40.39
CA ALA A 432 13.85 2.17 39.61
C ALA A 432 13.28 2.08 38.18
N ALA A 433 11.95 2.06 38.03
CA ALA A 433 11.30 2.09 36.73
C ALA A 433 11.65 3.35 35.91
N ARG A 434 11.73 4.54 36.53
CA ARG A 434 12.19 5.78 35.86
C ARG A 434 13.59 5.62 35.29
N ASP A 435 14.52 5.12 36.11
CA ASP A 435 15.92 5.00 35.71
C ASP A 435 16.10 3.92 34.64
N MET A 436 15.41 2.79 34.75
CA MET A 436 15.39 1.76 33.70
C MET A 436 14.76 2.26 32.39
N ILE A 437 13.75 3.15 32.45
CA ILE A 437 13.17 3.81 31.26
C ILE A 437 14.18 4.78 30.60
N ALA A 438 15.08 5.39 31.38
CA ALA A 438 16.13 6.27 30.85
C ALA A 438 17.25 5.50 30.12
N GLU A 439 17.47 4.22 30.46
CA GLU A 439 18.42 3.33 29.79
C GLU A 439 17.83 2.65 28.52
N ILE A 440 16.54 2.84 28.20
CA ILE A 440 15.95 2.31 26.96
C ILE A 440 16.61 2.98 25.74
N PRO A 441 17.11 2.21 24.75
CA PRO A 441 17.70 2.77 23.54
C PRO A 441 16.78 3.77 22.80
N LEU A 442 17.37 4.85 22.28
CA LEU A 442 16.67 5.94 21.59
C LEU A 442 15.54 6.60 22.41
N THR A 443 15.60 6.50 23.74
CA THR A 443 14.62 7.05 24.68
C THR A 443 15.32 7.92 25.73
N CYS A 444 14.62 8.93 26.24
CA CYS A 444 15.12 9.87 27.23
C CYS A 444 13.97 10.28 28.14
N VAL A 445 14.13 10.11 29.46
CA VAL A 445 13.23 10.72 30.45
C VAL A 445 13.49 12.22 30.46
N SER A 446 12.47 13.00 30.10
CA SER A 446 12.57 14.46 29.97
C SER A 446 11.91 15.24 31.10
N ASN A 447 10.90 14.65 31.76
CA ASN A 447 10.28 15.18 32.98
C ASN A 447 9.54 14.05 33.72
N SER A 448 9.19 14.27 34.99
CA SER A 448 8.41 13.33 35.81
C SER A 448 7.55 14.06 36.82
N SER A 449 6.32 13.59 37.04
CA SER A 449 5.46 14.10 38.10
C SER A 449 6.04 13.77 39.49
N ARG A 450 5.44 14.33 40.54
CA ARG A 450 5.52 13.72 41.87
C ARG A 450 4.93 12.31 41.89
N ILE A 451 5.25 11.58 42.95
CA ILE A 451 4.59 10.33 43.32
C ILE A 451 3.41 10.67 44.23
N TYR A 452 2.23 10.17 43.90
CA TYR A 452 0.98 10.36 44.64
C TYR A 452 0.46 9.03 45.18
N GLU A 453 -0.26 9.06 46.29
CA GLU A 453 -1.03 7.91 46.77
C GLU A 453 -2.47 7.98 46.25
N SER A 454 -3.02 6.87 45.76
CA SER A 454 -4.41 6.76 45.33
C SER A 454 -5.14 5.58 45.93
N GLU A 455 -6.47 5.68 45.98
CA GLU A 455 -7.33 4.52 46.16
C GLU A 455 -7.16 3.51 45.00
N PRO A 456 -7.39 2.20 45.21
CA PRO A 456 -7.36 1.21 44.14
C PRO A 456 -8.56 1.35 43.19
N ALA A 457 -8.29 1.45 41.89
CA ALA A 457 -9.33 1.47 40.86
C ALA A 457 -9.78 0.06 40.43
N TYR A 458 -11.07 -0.08 40.08
CA TYR A 458 -11.75 -1.28 39.55
C TYR A 458 -11.83 -2.51 40.49
N GLU A 459 -10.77 -2.83 41.23
CA GLU A 459 -10.76 -3.82 42.31
C GLU A 459 -10.32 -3.12 43.59
N THR A 460 -11.25 -2.90 44.52
CA THR A 460 -11.06 -2.07 45.72
C THR A 460 -10.55 -2.84 46.94
N ARG A 461 -10.50 -4.19 46.90
CA ARG A 461 -10.03 -5.02 48.03
C ARG A 461 -8.53 -5.30 47.94
N GLN A 462 -7.73 -4.25 47.96
CA GLN A 462 -6.27 -4.29 47.97
C GLN A 462 -5.68 -3.00 48.57
N ASP A 463 -4.37 -2.99 48.81
CA ASP A 463 -3.66 -1.83 49.33
C ASP A 463 -3.57 -0.69 48.29
N ALA A 464 -3.50 0.54 48.81
CA ALA A 464 -3.41 1.78 48.04
C ALA A 464 -2.20 1.79 47.08
N PHE A 465 -2.37 2.44 45.92
CA PHE A 465 -1.32 2.56 44.92
C PHE A 465 -0.50 3.82 45.12
N ALA A 466 0.83 3.71 45.03
CA ALA A 466 1.66 4.83 44.63
C ALA A 466 1.59 4.95 43.09
N ASN A 467 1.35 6.14 42.56
CA ASN A 467 1.27 6.40 41.12
C ASN A 467 2.04 7.66 40.74
N ALA A 468 2.55 7.69 39.50
CA ALA A 468 3.18 8.84 38.88
C ALA A 468 3.06 8.75 37.35
N VAL A 469 3.40 9.83 36.65
CA VAL A 469 3.54 9.85 35.19
C VAL A 469 4.92 10.37 34.80
N ILE A 470 5.53 9.74 33.80
CA ILE A 470 6.82 10.11 33.23
C ILE A 470 6.61 10.67 31.82
N GLU A 471 7.20 11.83 31.54
CA GLU A 471 7.29 12.39 30.19
C GLU A 471 8.61 11.97 29.55
N ILE A 472 8.53 11.14 28.51
CA ILE A 472 9.69 10.70 27.73
C ILE A 472 9.71 11.37 26.36
N LYS A 473 10.91 11.43 25.78
CA LYS A 473 11.12 11.62 24.34
C LYS A 473 11.75 10.36 23.78
N THR A 474 11.21 9.84 22.69
CA THR A 474 11.66 8.57 22.11
C THR A 474 11.49 8.52 20.59
N GLU A 475 12.39 7.81 19.94
CA GLU A 475 12.34 7.53 18.50
C GLU A 475 11.82 6.11 18.20
N LEU A 476 11.59 5.30 19.24
CA LEU A 476 11.03 3.96 19.11
C LEU A 476 9.58 3.99 18.60
N ALA A 477 9.18 2.93 17.91
CA ALA A 477 7.79 2.69 17.54
C ALA A 477 6.95 2.29 18.78
N PRO A 478 5.66 2.64 18.87
CA PRO A 478 4.85 2.44 20.08
C PRO A 478 4.86 1.01 20.65
N LEU A 479 4.78 -0.01 19.79
CA LEU A 479 4.82 -1.41 20.20
C LEU A 479 6.20 -1.86 20.70
N VAL A 480 7.28 -1.34 20.11
CA VAL A 480 8.66 -1.64 20.54
C VAL A 480 8.90 -1.04 21.91
N LEU A 481 8.51 0.22 22.11
CA LEU A 481 8.56 0.89 23.42
C LEU A 481 7.75 0.11 24.47
N LEU A 482 6.53 -0.34 24.14
CA LEU A 482 5.71 -1.14 25.04
C LEU A 482 6.39 -2.46 25.42
N ASP A 483 7.07 -3.13 24.49
CA ASP A 483 7.82 -4.36 24.78
C ASP A 483 9.03 -4.11 25.69
N GLU A 484 9.71 -2.95 25.60
CA GLU A 484 10.74 -2.57 26.57
C GLU A 484 10.15 -2.27 27.95
N LEU A 485 9.01 -1.55 28.03
CA LEU A 485 8.30 -1.32 29.29
C LEU A 485 7.89 -2.64 29.97
N GLN A 486 7.38 -3.61 29.22
CA GLN A 486 7.01 -4.93 29.77
C GLN A 486 8.21 -5.76 30.25
N LYS A 487 9.43 -5.52 29.73
CA LYS A 487 10.66 -6.12 30.30
C LYS A 487 11.01 -5.50 31.64
N ILE A 488 10.93 -4.16 31.75
CA ILE A 488 11.17 -3.44 33.01
C ILE A 488 10.20 -3.91 34.09
N GLU A 489 8.92 -4.09 33.75
CA GLU A 489 7.95 -4.71 34.67
C GLU A 489 8.37 -6.10 35.15
N LEU A 490 8.78 -6.98 34.23
CA LEU A 490 9.17 -8.35 34.53
C LEU A 490 10.42 -8.41 35.44
N GLU A 491 11.41 -7.54 35.17
CA GLU A 491 12.63 -7.42 35.97
C GLU A 491 12.34 -6.85 37.38
N LEU A 492 11.39 -5.93 37.48
CA LEU A 492 10.81 -5.46 38.75
C LEU A 492 9.74 -6.43 39.33
N GLY A 493 9.72 -7.69 38.90
CA GLY A 493 8.98 -8.79 39.53
C GLY A 493 7.47 -8.85 39.24
N ARG A 494 6.99 -8.21 38.18
CA ARG A 494 5.56 -8.20 37.81
C ARG A 494 5.08 -9.58 37.34
N ASP A 495 4.19 -10.22 38.12
CA ASP A 495 3.48 -11.41 37.64
C ASP A 495 2.41 -11.03 36.58
N ARG A 496 2.58 -11.55 35.37
CA ARG A 496 1.61 -11.54 34.25
C ARG A 496 1.13 -12.96 33.87
N SER A 497 1.35 -13.95 34.72
CA SER A 497 0.91 -15.33 34.49
C SER A 497 -0.61 -15.46 34.48
N LYS A 498 -1.13 -16.58 33.94
CA LYS A 498 -2.58 -16.89 33.94
C LYS A 498 -3.19 -17.07 35.35
N LYS A 499 -2.39 -16.97 36.42
CA LYS A 499 -2.84 -16.98 37.82
C LYS A 499 -2.98 -15.57 38.40
N ALA A 500 -2.33 -14.56 37.80
CA ALA A 500 -2.42 -13.18 38.23
C ALA A 500 -3.86 -12.67 38.07
N LYS A 501 -4.38 -12.00 39.11
CA LYS A 501 -5.73 -11.42 39.08
C LYS A 501 -5.73 -10.15 38.23
N VAL A 502 -6.69 -10.05 37.30
CA VAL A 502 -6.93 -8.81 36.52
C VAL A 502 -7.18 -7.65 37.49
N ASN A 503 -6.47 -6.53 37.30
CA ASN A 503 -6.47 -5.35 38.18
C ASN A 503 -6.06 -5.63 39.66
N GLY A 504 -5.45 -6.78 39.95
CA GLY A 504 -4.95 -7.11 41.28
C GLY A 504 -3.60 -6.48 41.64
N PRO A 505 -3.07 -6.80 42.85
CA PRO A 505 -1.83 -6.22 43.36
C PRO A 505 -0.60 -6.53 42.51
N ARG A 506 0.34 -5.58 42.47
CA ARG A 506 1.49 -5.57 41.55
C ARG A 506 2.66 -4.75 42.08
N THR A 507 3.88 -5.24 41.82
CA THR A 507 5.14 -4.57 42.17
C THR A 507 5.34 -3.29 41.34
N ILE A 508 4.98 -3.33 40.07
CA ILE A 508 4.96 -2.18 39.16
C ILE A 508 3.96 -2.43 38.02
N ASP A 509 3.55 -1.37 37.33
CA ASP A 509 2.72 -1.39 36.11
C ASP A 509 3.14 -0.19 35.26
N LEU A 510 3.34 -0.39 33.95
CA LEU A 510 3.85 0.61 33.00
C LEU A 510 2.92 0.78 31.80
N ASP A 511 1.88 1.62 31.97
CA ASP A 511 0.89 1.93 30.93
C ASP A 511 1.40 3.05 30.01
N LEU A 512 1.68 2.74 28.74
CA LEU A 512 1.93 3.74 27.70
C LEU A 512 0.62 4.48 27.37
N LEU A 513 0.51 5.74 27.79
CA LEU A 513 -0.72 6.53 27.71
C LEU A 513 -0.94 7.14 26.31
N TRP A 514 0.09 7.80 25.79
CA TRP A 514 -0.01 8.65 24.61
C TRP A 514 1.38 8.84 23.99
N MET A 515 1.44 8.97 22.67
CA MET A 515 2.64 9.34 21.92
C MET A 515 2.26 10.31 20.81
N ASP A 516 3.12 11.29 20.57
CA ASP A 516 2.89 12.38 19.61
C ASP A 516 2.73 11.86 18.17
N GLY A 517 1.69 12.35 17.49
CA GLY A 517 1.32 11.93 16.14
C GLY A 517 0.90 10.46 15.98
N GLU A 518 0.65 9.71 17.05
CA GLU A 518 0.30 8.28 17.00
C GLU A 518 -1.13 7.96 17.39
N THR A 519 -1.68 6.92 16.75
CA THR A 519 -2.99 6.33 17.07
C THR A 519 -2.88 4.83 16.84
N HIS A 520 -3.37 4.03 17.78
CA HIS A 520 -3.24 2.57 17.75
C HIS A 520 -4.54 1.90 18.23
N GLY A 521 -4.96 0.86 17.52
CA GLY A 521 -5.99 -0.09 17.96
C GLY A 521 -5.35 -1.48 18.13
N GLY A 522 -6.04 -2.43 18.77
CA GLY A 522 -5.52 -3.78 19.00
C GLY A 522 -5.78 -4.33 20.40
N LYS A 523 -5.33 -5.56 20.66
CA LYS A 523 -5.42 -6.21 21.98
C LYS A 523 -4.19 -5.90 22.84
N LYS A 524 -3.02 -5.71 22.23
CA LYS A 524 -1.73 -5.44 22.90
C LYS A 524 -1.54 -3.97 23.27
N LEU A 525 -1.94 -3.04 22.39
CA LEU A 525 -1.78 -1.60 22.60
C LEU A 525 -2.95 -0.82 21.98
N ARG A 526 -3.43 0.20 22.72
CA ARG A 526 -4.36 1.20 22.22
C ARG A 526 -3.88 2.59 22.58
N LEU A 527 -3.78 3.48 21.59
CA LEU A 527 -3.32 4.87 21.75
C LEU A 527 -4.26 5.86 21.05
N PRO A 528 -4.62 6.99 21.70
CA PRO A 528 -4.42 7.28 23.11
C PRO A 528 -5.11 6.23 24.02
N HIS A 529 -4.55 5.97 25.20
CA HIS A 529 -5.02 4.90 26.08
C HIS A 529 -6.47 5.20 26.54
N PRO A 530 -7.44 4.29 26.28
CA PRO A 530 -8.85 4.64 26.28
C PRO A 530 -9.43 5.02 27.65
N LEU A 531 -8.75 4.66 28.75
CA LEU A 531 -9.20 4.93 30.12
C LEU A 531 -8.49 6.12 30.80
N ILE A 532 -7.65 6.90 30.09
CA ILE A 532 -6.98 8.08 30.67
C ILE A 532 -8.01 9.00 31.33
N GLY A 533 -9.09 9.30 30.61
CA GLY A 533 -10.08 10.30 31.01
C GLY A 533 -10.96 9.95 32.21
N GLU A 534 -10.85 8.74 32.76
CA GLU A 534 -11.54 8.36 34.01
C GLU A 534 -10.59 8.06 35.17
N ARG A 535 -9.27 8.03 34.95
CA ARG A 535 -8.28 7.66 35.97
C ARG A 535 -7.69 8.90 36.62
N ASP A 536 -8.12 9.20 37.85
CA ASP A 536 -7.66 10.39 38.56
C ASP A 536 -6.17 10.27 38.94
N PHE A 537 -5.73 9.06 39.32
CA PHE A 537 -4.34 8.64 39.47
C PHE A 537 -3.47 8.70 38.20
N VAL A 538 -4.03 9.13 37.06
CA VAL A 538 -3.28 9.46 35.83
C VAL A 538 -3.41 10.95 35.52
N LEU A 539 -4.63 11.51 35.59
CA LEU A 539 -4.89 12.91 35.27
C LEU A 539 -4.23 13.89 36.24
N VAL A 540 -4.28 13.66 37.55
CA VAL A 540 -3.67 14.56 38.55
C VAL A 540 -2.14 14.57 38.44
N PRO A 541 -1.42 13.43 38.34
CA PRO A 541 0.01 13.43 38.03
C PRO A 541 0.39 14.12 36.72
N LEU A 542 -0.50 14.16 35.72
CA LEU A 542 -0.25 14.89 34.47
C LEU A 542 -0.30 16.42 34.62
N GLU A 543 -0.91 16.97 35.68
CA GLU A 543 -0.95 18.43 35.94
C GLU A 543 0.43 18.99 36.32
N ASP A 544 1.34 18.15 36.84
CA ASP A 544 2.77 18.47 37.02
C ASP A 544 3.55 18.58 35.69
N LEU A 545 2.99 18.04 34.60
CA LEU A 545 3.65 17.88 33.29
C LEU A 545 3.01 18.71 32.16
N MET A 546 1.76 19.11 32.32
CA MET A 546 1.03 19.96 31.37
C MET A 546 -0.09 20.75 32.03
N HIS A 547 -0.36 21.94 31.50
CA HIS A 547 -1.54 22.71 31.87
C HIS A 547 -2.81 22.07 31.27
N ASP A 548 -3.78 21.73 32.12
CA ASP A 548 -5.11 21.22 31.74
C ASP A 548 -5.06 19.93 30.88
N PRO A 549 -4.66 18.79 31.48
CA PRO A 549 -4.64 17.51 30.78
C PRO A 549 -6.02 17.05 30.33
N ALA A 550 -7.08 17.41 31.06
CA ALA A 550 -8.46 17.08 30.67
C ALA A 550 -8.81 17.66 29.29
N ARG A 551 -8.51 18.94 29.05
CA ARG A 551 -8.69 19.58 27.73
C ARG A 551 -7.73 19.02 26.67
N PHE A 552 -6.48 18.73 27.03
CA PHE A 552 -5.52 18.12 26.10
C PHE A 552 -6.03 16.77 25.57
N PHE A 553 -6.50 15.89 26.45
CA PHE A 553 -7.00 14.57 26.06
C PHE A 553 -8.37 14.63 25.36
N ARG A 554 -9.25 15.57 25.75
CA ARG A 554 -10.48 15.87 25.00
C ARG A 554 -10.20 16.31 23.56
N PHE A 555 -9.17 17.13 23.32
CA PHE A 555 -8.75 17.51 21.96
C PHE A 555 -8.17 16.31 21.17
N ASN A 556 -7.46 15.40 21.84
CA ASN A 556 -6.96 14.14 21.26
C ASN A 556 -8.05 13.05 21.12
N GLY A 557 -9.34 13.39 21.21
CA GLY A 557 -10.45 12.46 20.98
C GLY A 557 -10.73 11.48 22.12
N VAL A 558 -10.19 11.70 23.32
CA VAL A 558 -10.46 10.90 24.52
C VAL A 558 -11.61 11.51 25.30
N GLU A 559 -12.59 10.71 25.68
CA GLU A 559 -13.63 11.12 26.62
C GLU A 559 -13.02 11.28 28.02
N VAL A 560 -13.16 12.46 28.63
CA VAL A 560 -12.65 12.76 29.98
C VAL A 560 -13.82 13.14 30.88
N LYS A 561 -13.95 12.45 32.01
CA LYS A 561 -14.99 12.63 33.02
C LYS A 561 -14.68 13.79 33.96
N GLU A 562 -15.73 14.38 34.52
CA GLU A 562 -15.60 15.34 35.62
C GLU A 562 -15.04 14.65 36.88
N PRO A 563 -14.38 15.38 37.80
CA PRO A 563 -13.59 14.80 38.89
C PRO A 563 -14.33 13.76 39.75
N GLU A 564 -15.63 13.97 39.97
CA GLU A 564 -16.49 13.16 40.83
C GLU A 564 -16.85 11.78 40.22
N ASP A 565 -16.77 11.64 38.89
CA ASP A 565 -17.10 10.40 38.15
C ASP A 565 -15.86 9.55 37.80
N ARG A 566 -14.68 9.94 38.31
CA ARG A 566 -13.40 9.25 38.10
C ARG A 566 -13.20 8.06 39.05
N VAL A 567 -12.12 7.31 38.85
CA VAL A 567 -11.72 6.17 39.68
C VAL A 567 -10.28 6.30 40.15
N GLY A 568 -10.02 5.78 41.35
CA GLY A 568 -8.70 5.84 42.00
C GLY A 568 -8.28 7.27 42.32
N HIS A 569 -9.06 7.96 43.16
CA HIS A 569 -8.79 9.34 43.57
C HIS A 569 -7.46 9.45 44.31
N ILE A 570 -6.79 10.59 44.14
CA ILE A 570 -5.58 10.91 44.90
C ILE A 570 -5.93 11.24 46.36
N VAL A 571 -5.25 10.58 47.30
CA VAL A 571 -5.42 10.77 48.75
C VAL A 571 -4.20 11.42 49.42
N GLY A 572 -3.06 11.53 48.73
CA GLY A 572 -1.87 12.20 49.25
C GLY A 572 -0.70 12.34 48.28
N GLU A 573 0.29 13.16 48.64
CA GLU A 573 1.59 13.28 47.96
C GLU A 573 2.63 12.43 48.71
N LEU A 574 3.32 11.51 48.02
CA LEU A 574 4.38 10.65 48.57
C LEU A 574 5.79 11.19 48.30
N GLY A 575 5.90 12.36 47.66
CA GLY A 575 7.14 13.08 47.39
C GLY A 575 7.55 13.05 45.92
N ARG A 576 8.84 13.28 45.65
CA ARG A 576 9.38 13.32 44.28
C ARG A 576 9.89 11.96 43.80
N MET A 577 9.82 11.76 42.49
CA MET A 577 10.51 10.70 41.75
C MET A 577 12.02 11.00 41.67
#